data_AF-A0A497BJJ3-F1
#
_entry.id   AF-A0A497BJJ3-F1
#
_cell.length_a   1.000
_cell.length_b   1.000
_cell.length_c   1.000
_cell.angle_alpha   90.00
_cell.angle_beta   90.00
_cell.angle_gamma   90.00
#
_symmetry.space_group_name_H-M   'P 1'
#
loop_
_entity.id
_entity.type
_entity.pdbx_description
1 polymer ?
#
loop_
_entity_poly.entity_id
_entity_poly.type
_entity_poly.pdbx_seq_one_letter_code
_entity_poly.pdbx_strand_id
1 'polypeptide(L)'
;LLPGWPDFQVDYAGGQWVITAPGFEGNIAVKAHRLAWLEEHLGGAVIFDLDQWLSTPLAGVAQDVPWIIVTSTEIDAVGEGAGTVAWRAFDALLDRLEQAVRRLLALGCAEVHVVSDHGFLLRESIRESDKVAVNVKGVLKKAERYLVGRDLPPTDLPTVPVSGSDGLVACFPRGIGCFLTPGPYNYMHGGISLQELITAHVAVRQAVTERPVGVSLELVTGHEIHNAIFKVRLIPQGVDLWSRARQVTIDIARQENGERVSGLWEAVVDRDVVEKSLQLEPDSELAVGDAITIRVWDAVTGELLAQQPATVYVALDW
;
A
#
# COMPACT_ATOMS: atom_id res chain seq x y z
N LEU A 1 17.62 -1.50 -11.71
CA LEU A 1 18.88 -1.97 -11.05
C LEU A 1 19.30 -0.92 -10.04
N LEU A 2 19.78 -1.34 -8.86
CA LEU A 2 20.27 -0.40 -7.85
C LEU A 2 21.46 0.40 -8.41
N PRO A 3 21.66 1.66 -7.98
CA PRO A 3 22.88 2.40 -8.30
C PRO A 3 24.12 1.57 -7.94
N GLY A 4 25.12 1.52 -8.84
CA GLY A 4 26.34 0.73 -8.60
C GLY A 4 26.17 -0.78 -8.69
N TRP A 5 25.05 -1.29 -9.25
CA TRP A 5 24.82 -2.74 -9.43
C TRP A 5 26.02 -3.57 -9.94
N PRO A 6 26.86 -3.10 -10.88
CA PRO A 6 28.03 -3.85 -11.34
C PRO A 6 29.01 -4.26 -10.23
N ASP A 7 29.00 -3.56 -9.10
CA ASP A 7 29.92 -3.79 -7.98
C ASP A 7 29.31 -4.70 -6.89
N PHE A 8 28.04 -5.11 -7.04
CA PHE A 8 27.38 -6.02 -6.11
C PHE A 8 27.85 -7.45 -6.35
N GLN A 9 28.02 -8.20 -5.26
CA GLN A 9 28.28 -9.63 -5.34
C GLN A 9 27.02 -10.41 -4.98
N VAL A 10 26.73 -11.44 -5.77
CA VAL A 10 25.53 -12.27 -5.65
C VAL A 10 25.94 -13.73 -5.51
N ASP A 11 25.42 -14.40 -4.50
CA ASP A 11 25.55 -15.83 -4.32
C ASP A 11 24.24 -16.46 -3.84
N TYR A 12 24.13 -17.77 -4.01
CA TYR A 12 23.09 -18.60 -3.42
C TYR A 12 23.77 -19.68 -2.59
N ALA A 13 23.85 -19.43 -1.28
CA ALA A 13 24.58 -20.25 -0.32
C ALA A 13 23.69 -20.61 0.87
N GLY A 14 23.81 -21.83 1.37
CA GLY A 14 23.02 -22.27 2.54
C GLY A 14 21.50 -22.24 2.32
N GLY A 15 21.02 -22.31 1.07
CA GLY A 15 19.59 -22.29 0.75
C GLY A 15 18.95 -20.89 0.70
N GLN A 16 19.76 -19.83 0.65
CA GLN A 16 19.27 -18.45 0.62
C GLN A 16 20.15 -17.58 -0.29
N TRP A 17 19.57 -16.47 -0.76
CA TRP A 17 20.30 -15.45 -1.50
C TRP A 17 21.21 -14.66 -0.56
N VAL A 18 22.44 -14.45 -1.00
CA VAL A 18 23.43 -13.60 -0.34
C VAL A 18 23.84 -12.53 -1.34
N ILE A 19 23.44 -11.30 -1.08
CA ILE A 19 23.75 -10.15 -1.93
C ILE A 19 24.50 -9.13 -1.09
N THR A 20 25.73 -8.82 -1.45
CA THR A 20 26.57 -7.83 -0.74
C THR A 20 26.76 -6.60 -1.61
N ALA A 21 26.61 -5.43 -1.00
CA ALA A 21 26.88 -4.15 -1.63
C ALA A 21 28.27 -3.62 -1.20
N PRO A 22 28.99 -2.90 -2.05
CA PRO A 22 30.27 -2.30 -1.69
C PRO A 22 30.13 -1.35 -0.48
N GLY A 23 31.02 -1.51 0.50
CA GLY A 23 31.08 -0.61 1.66
C GLY A 23 29.95 -0.79 2.69
N PHE A 24 29.05 -1.76 2.51
CA PHE A 24 27.93 -2.00 3.42
C PHE A 24 28.03 -3.37 4.07
N GLU A 25 27.91 -3.39 5.41
CA GLU A 25 27.89 -4.63 6.17
C GLU A 25 26.46 -5.16 6.28
N GLY A 26 26.08 -6.06 5.37
CA GLY A 26 24.79 -6.73 5.43
C GLY A 26 24.43 -7.47 4.15
N ASN A 27 23.45 -8.36 4.27
CA ASN A 27 22.88 -9.08 3.14
C ASN A 27 21.66 -8.34 2.58
N ILE A 28 21.81 -7.69 1.42
CA ILE A 28 20.77 -6.93 0.72
C ILE A 28 19.55 -7.79 0.35
N ALA A 29 19.69 -9.12 0.24
CA ALA A 29 18.55 -10.00 0.04
C ALA A 29 17.53 -9.89 1.20
N VAL A 30 17.98 -9.54 2.41
CA VAL A 30 17.13 -9.31 3.58
C VAL A 30 16.52 -7.91 3.54
N LYS A 31 15.19 -7.80 3.66
CA LYS A 31 14.46 -6.51 3.61
C LYS A 31 15.05 -5.47 4.57
N ALA A 32 15.25 -5.82 5.84
CA ALA A 32 15.79 -4.88 6.84
C ALA A 32 17.15 -4.30 6.43
N HIS A 33 18.08 -5.13 5.96
CA HIS A 33 19.40 -4.67 5.51
C HIS A 33 19.31 -3.82 4.25
N ARG A 34 18.41 -4.16 3.33
CA ARG A 34 18.17 -3.38 2.11
C ARG A 34 17.65 -1.98 2.41
N LEU A 35 16.76 -1.86 3.39
CA LEU A 35 16.22 -0.57 3.84
C LEU A 35 17.30 0.26 4.54
N ALA A 36 18.12 -0.36 5.40
CA ALA A 36 19.26 0.32 6.03
C ALA A 36 20.29 0.82 4.99
N TRP A 37 20.59 0.00 3.97
CA TRP A 37 21.46 0.40 2.87
C TRP A 37 20.90 1.58 2.08
N LEU A 38 19.59 1.57 1.79
CA LEU A 38 18.91 2.67 1.09
C LEU A 38 18.95 3.96 1.88
N GLU A 39 18.70 3.92 3.19
CA GLU A 39 18.74 5.09 4.07
C GLU A 39 20.13 5.75 4.08
N GLU A 40 21.19 4.93 4.18
CA GLU A 40 22.58 5.40 4.11
C GLU A 40 22.90 6.03 2.74
N HIS A 41 22.51 5.37 1.65
CA HIS A 41 22.80 5.84 0.28
C HIS A 41 22.04 7.12 -0.11
N LEU A 42 20.86 7.34 0.44
CA LEU A 42 20.01 8.48 0.12
C LEU A 42 20.31 9.72 0.99
N GLY A 43 21.21 9.59 1.96
CA GLY A 43 21.55 10.68 2.88
C GLY A 43 20.43 11.02 3.87
N GLY A 44 19.56 10.04 4.16
CA GLY A 44 18.40 10.16 5.04
C GLY A 44 17.08 9.86 4.34
N ALA A 45 16.29 8.95 4.91
CA ALA A 45 14.96 8.63 4.44
C ALA A 45 14.07 8.19 5.61
N VAL A 46 12.78 8.50 5.57
CA VAL A 46 11.80 7.87 6.47
C VAL A 46 11.09 6.78 5.69
N ILE A 47 11.06 5.59 6.26
CA ILE A 47 10.56 4.39 5.59
C ILE A 47 9.34 3.88 6.34
N PHE A 48 8.27 3.62 5.59
CA PHE A 48 7.04 3.00 6.08
C PHE A 48 6.74 1.74 5.25
N ASP A 49 6.07 0.76 5.85
CA ASP A 49 5.22 -0.13 5.06
C ASP A 49 3.87 0.53 4.78
N LEU A 50 3.09 -0.03 3.85
CA LEU A 50 1.83 0.57 3.40
C LEU A 50 0.82 0.69 4.54
N ASP A 51 0.64 -0.34 5.37
CA ASP A 51 -0.25 -0.31 6.54
C ASP A 51 0.16 0.77 7.54
N GLN A 52 1.44 0.84 7.86
CA GLN A 52 2.00 1.85 8.76
C GLN A 52 1.78 3.25 8.19
N TRP A 53 2.02 3.46 6.89
CA TRP A 53 1.84 4.76 6.24
C TRP A 53 0.38 5.23 6.27
N LEU A 54 -0.56 4.33 5.98
CA LEU A 54 -1.99 4.65 5.95
C LEU A 54 -2.55 4.93 7.35
N SER A 55 -1.97 4.33 8.39
CA SER A 55 -2.40 4.50 9.78
C SER A 55 -1.69 5.62 10.53
N THR A 56 -0.47 6.01 10.12
CA THR A 56 0.31 7.07 10.79
C THR A 56 -0.28 8.45 10.49
N PRO A 57 -0.74 9.22 11.50
CA PRO A 57 -1.23 10.58 11.30
C PRO A 57 -0.20 11.47 10.61
N LEU A 58 -0.60 12.32 9.66
CA LEU A 58 0.35 13.11 8.86
C LEU A 58 1.18 14.08 9.73
N ALA A 59 0.60 14.56 10.83
CA ALA A 59 1.30 15.42 11.79
C ALA A 59 2.47 14.72 12.52
N GLY A 60 2.48 13.38 12.54
CA GLY A 60 3.55 12.58 13.15
C GLY A 60 4.67 12.19 12.19
N VAL A 61 4.57 12.57 10.91
CA VAL A 61 5.57 12.23 9.89
C VAL A 61 6.66 13.29 9.88
N ALA A 62 7.92 12.88 10.00
CA ALA A 62 9.07 13.78 9.89
C ALA A 62 9.17 14.38 8.48
N GLN A 63 9.29 15.70 8.39
CA GLN A 63 9.31 16.46 7.13
C GLN A 63 10.70 17.01 6.78
N ASP A 64 11.68 16.83 7.66
CA ASP A 64 13.07 17.29 7.52
C ASP A 64 13.98 16.28 6.80
N VAL A 65 13.39 15.26 6.17
CA VAL A 65 14.11 14.27 5.36
C VAL A 65 13.92 14.49 3.86
N PRO A 66 14.93 14.18 3.03
CA PRO A 66 14.83 14.35 1.58
C PRO A 66 13.94 13.28 0.91
N TRP A 67 13.74 12.13 1.56
CA TRP A 67 12.99 11.01 0.99
C TRP A 67 11.99 10.41 1.98
N ILE A 68 10.79 10.14 1.49
CA ILE A 68 9.80 9.29 2.15
C ILE A 68 9.60 8.08 1.24
N ILE A 69 9.81 6.89 1.80
CA ILE A 69 9.69 5.61 1.08
C ILE A 69 8.55 4.82 1.70
N VAL A 70 7.56 4.48 0.90
CA VAL A 70 6.48 3.58 1.31
C VAL A 70 6.67 2.25 0.57
N THR A 71 6.85 1.17 1.33
CA THR A 71 7.03 -0.19 0.78
C THR A 71 5.73 -0.97 0.84
N SER A 72 5.49 -1.81 -0.17
CA SER A 72 4.31 -2.66 -0.27
C SER A 72 4.72 -4.05 -0.70
N THR A 73 4.10 -5.07 -0.11
CA THR A 73 4.26 -6.50 -0.47
C THR A 73 2.92 -7.22 -0.61
N GLU A 74 1.82 -6.49 -0.51
CA GLU A 74 0.46 -7.01 -0.41
C GLU A 74 0.00 -7.64 -1.72
N ILE A 75 0.45 -7.13 -2.87
CA ILE A 75 0.14 -7.70 -4.20
C ILE A 75 0.66 -9.14 -4.29
N ASP A 76 1.92 -9.37 -3.94
CA ASP A 76 2.51 -10.72 -3.93
C ASP A 76 1.84 -11.60 -2.88
N ALA A 77 1.66 -11.10 -1.66
CA ALA A 77 1.03 -11.87 -0.58
C ALA A 77 -0.38 -12.34 -0.94
N VAL A 78 -1.18 -11.46 -1.57
CA VAL A 78 -2.52 -11.80 -2.07
C VAL A 78 -2.42 -12.75 -3.26
N GLY A 79 -1.52 -12.51 -4.21
CA GLY A 79 -1.33 -13.35 -5.38
C GLY A 79 -0.97 -14.80 -5.02
N GLU A 80 0.00 -14.97 -4.13
CA GLU A 80 0.49 -16.28 -3.69
C GLU A 80 -0.54 -17.02 -2.81
N GLY A 81 -1.34 -16.29 -2.03
CA GLY A 81 -2.29 -16.86 -1.06
C GLY A 81 -3.72 -17.07 -1.58
N ALA A 82 -4.21 -16.25 -2.50
CA ALA A 82 -5.66 -16.13 -2.76
C ALA A 82 -6.15 -16.81 -4.05
N GLY A 83 -5.27 -17.45 -4.83
CA GLY A 83 -5.66 -18.19 -6.04
C GLY A 83 -6.55 -17.37 -6.99
N THR A 84 -7.76 -17.84 -7.30
CA THR A 84 -8.70 -17.12 -8.18
C THR A 84 -9.37 -15.90 -7.51
N VAL A 85 -9.29 -15.75 -6.19
CA VAL A 85 -9.86 -14.60 -5.46
C VAL A 85 -8.94 -13.37 -5.53
N ALA A 86 -7.65 -13.56 -5.83
CA ALA A 86 -6.67 -12.49 -5.98
C ALA A 86 -7.14 -11.38 -6.95
N TRP A 87 -7.80 -11.77 -8.04
CA TRP A 87 -8.37 -10.85 -9.04
C TRP A 87 -9.30 -9.79 -8.45
N ARG A 88 -10.11 -10.15 -7.44
CA ARG A 88 -11.06 -9.23 -6.81
C ARG A 88 -10.41 -8.39 -5.72
N ALA A 89 -9.27 -8.82 -5.20
CA ALA A 89 -8.55 -8.13 -4.14
C ALA A 89 -7.61 -7.05 -4.68
N PHE A 90 -7.21 -7.12 -5.96
CA PHE A 90 -6.32 -6.12 -6.55
C PHE A 90 -6.95 -4.73 -6.66
N ASP A 91 -8.25 -4.61 -6.95
CA ASP A 91 -8.91 -3.29 -6.96
C ASP A 91 -8.80 -2.60 -5.60
N ALA A 92 -9.10 -3.32 -4.51
CA ALA A 92 -8.95 -2.79 -3.15
C ALA A 92 -7.50 -2.46 -2.79
N LEU A 93 -6.52 -3.20 -3.33
CA LEU A 93 -5.10 -2.88 -3.14
C LEU A 93 -4.68 -1.64 -3.93
N LEU A 94 -5.22 -1.45 -5.14
CA LEU A 94 -4.99 -0.25 -5.94
C LEU A 94 -5.57 0.99 -5.23
N ASP A 95 -6.76 0.90 -4.64
CA ASP A 95 -7.35 1.99 -3.85
C ASP A 95 -6.44 2.40 -2.68
N ARG A 96 -5.84 1.41 -2.00
CA ARG A 96 -4.89 1.66 -0.90
C ARG A 96 -3.60 2.32 -1.37
N LEU A 97 -3.07 1.90 -2.52
CA LEU A 97 -1.90 2.55 -3.14
C LEU A 97 -2.21 3.97 -3.60
N GLU A 98 -3.39 4.19 -4.18
CA GLU A 98 -3.88 5.53 -4.52
C GLU A 98 -3.97 6.42 -3.28
N GLN A 99 -4.55 5.91 -2.20
CA GLN A 99 -4.65 6.61 -0.93
C GLN A 99 -3.26 6.95 -0.37
N ALA A 100 -2.29 6.04 -0.47
CA ALA A 100 -0.91 6.27 -0.05
C ALA A 100 -0.26 7.42 -0.85
N VAL A 101 -0.45 7.45 -2.17
CA VAL A 101 0.03 8.54 -3.04
C VAL A 101 -0.64 9.86 -2.65
N ARG A 102 -1.97 9.88 -2.46
CA ARG A 102 -2.71 11.07 -2.05
C ARG A 102 -2.23 11.62 -0.71
N ARG A 103 -1.93 10.75 0.27
CA ARG A 103 -1.34 11.13 1.56
C ARG A 103 0.04 11.76 1.39
N LEU A 104 0.91 11.21 0.52
CA LEU A 104 2.23 11.79 0.24
C LEU A 104 2.11 13.21 -0.33
N LEU A 105 1.18 13.41 -1.27
CA LEU A 105 0.88 14.73 -1.82
C LEU A 105 0.32 15.68 -0.74
N ALA A 106 -0.57 15.20 0.12
CA ALA A 106 -1.14 16.00 1.22
C ALA A 106 -0.08 16.43 2.26
N LEU A 107 0.95 15.61 2.48
CA LEU A 107 2.11 15.98 3.30
C LEU A 107 2.99 17.06 2.64
N GLY A 108 2.83 17.30 1.33
CA GLY A 108 3.57 18.30 0.57
C GLY A 108 4.67 17.73 -0.33
N CYS A 109 4.69 16.41 -0.58
CA CYS A 109 5.61 15.84 -1.56
C CYS A 109 5.27 16.37 -2.96
N ALA A 110 6.18 17.14 -3.56
CA ALA A 110 5.97 17.76 -4.88
C ALA A 110 5.92 16.73 -6.02
N GLU A 111 6.65 15.62 -5.87
CA GLU A 111 6.73 14.53 -6.83
C GLU A 111 6.73 13.19 -6.09
N VAL A 112 5.88 12.27 -6.54
CA VAL A 112 5.76 10.91 -6.02
C VAL A 112 6.01 9.95 -7.17
N HIS A 113 6.92 8.99 -6.95
CA HIS A 113 7.22 7.94 -7.92
C HIS A 113 6.71 6.60 -7.40
N VAL A 114 5.79 6.00 -8.14
CA VAL A 114 5.32 4.63 -7.90
C VAL A 114 6.04 3.71 -8.87
N VAL A 115 6.75 2.72 -8.33
CA VAL A 115 7.59 1.77 -9.07
C VAL A 115 7.40 0.35 -8.53
N SER A 116 7.63 -0.63 -9.39
CA SER A 116 7.74 -2.05 -9.02
C SER A 116 9.08 -2.60 -9.50
N ASP A 117 9.67 -3.53 -8.75
CA ASP A 117 10.92 -4.20 -9.10
C ASP A 117 10.72 -5.33 -10.12
N HIS A 118 9.54 -5.94 -10.14
CA HIS A 118 9.08 -6.86 -11.18
C HIS A 118 7.56 -6.76 -11.39
N GLY A 119 7.08 -7.38 -12.46
CA GLY A 119 5.67 -7.72 -12.59
C GLY A 119 5.42 -9.21 -12.35
N PHE A 120 4.27 -9.70 -12.77
CA PHE A 120 3.83 -11.08 -12.53
C PHE A 120 2.95 -11.60 -13.66
N LEU A 121 2.81 -12.91 -13.73
CA LEU A 121 1.79 -13.58 -14.52
C LEU A 121 0.62 -13.96 -13.63
N LEU A 122 -0.56 -13.51 -14.04
CA LEU A 122 -1.82 -13.90 -13.44
C LEU A 122 -2.64 -14.71 -14.46
N ARG A 123 -2.92 -15.97 -14.13
CA ARG A 123 -3.54 -16.95 -15.04
C ARG A 123 -4.72 -17.63 -14.37
N GLU A 124 -5.85 -17.72 -15.07
CA GLU A 124 -7.03 -18.45 -14.57
C GLU A 124 -6.80 -19.96 -14.55
N SER A 125 -6.14 -20.49 -15.59
CA SER A 125 -5.83 -21.91 -15.70
C SER A 125 -4.45 -22.15 -16.33
N ILE A 126 -3.81 -23.21 -15.86
CA ILE A 126 -2.48 -23.65 -16.26
C ILE A 126 -2.62 -25.08 -16.75
N ARG A 127 -2.19 -25.33 -17.99
CA ARG A 127 -2.24 -26.68 -18.56
C ARG A 127 -1.01 -27.44 -18.11
N GLU A 128 -1.11 -28.77 -18.01
CA GLU A 128 0.08 -29.60 -17.72
C GLU A 128 1.15 -29.46 -18.83
N SER A 129 0.75 -29.18 -20.07
CA SER A 129 1.68 -28.86 -21.17
C SER A 129 2.50 -27.60 -20.96
N ASP A 130 2.05 -26.71 -20.07
CA ASP A 130 2.75 -25.47 -19.75
C ASP A 130 3.83 -25.70 -18.68
N LYS A 131 3.84 -26.87 -18.03
CA LYS A 131 4.76 -27.21 -16.95
C LYS A 131 5.96 -27.97 -17.48
N VAL A 132 7.14 -27.45 -17.18
CA VAL A 132 8.43 -28.03 -17.55
C VAL A 132 9.01 -28.76 -16.34
N ALA A 133 9.08 -30.09 -16.43
CA ALA A 133 9.75 -30.90 -15.42
C ALA A 133 11.27 -30.85 -15.61
N VAL A 134 11.99 -30.32 -14.63
CA VAL A 134 13.45 -30.32 -14.60
C VAL A 134 13.92 -31.06 -13.35
N ASN A 135 14.68 -32.14 -13.57
CA ASN A 135 15.37 -32.89 -12.52
C ASN A 135 16.81 -33.16 -12.96
N VAL A 136 17.66 -32.15 -12.78
CA VAL A 136 19.08 -32.20 -13.15
C VAL A 136 19.94 -31.86 -11.95
N LYS A 137 21.18 -32.36 -11.94
CA LYS A 137 22.19 -31.98 -10.94
C LYS A 137 22.57 -30.50 -11.10
N GLY A 138 23.08 -29.89 -10.02
CA GLY A 138 23.57 -28.51 -10.04
C GLY A 138 22.50 -27.44 -9.77
N VAL A 139 21.22 -27.81 -9.71
CA VAL A 139 20.13 -26.90 -9.31
C VAL A 139 20.26 -26.57 -7.82
N LEU A 140 20.35 -25.29 -7.50
CA LEU A 140 20.45 -24.76 -6.14
C LEU A 140 19.09 -24.21 -5.64
N LYS A 141 18.33 -23.57 -6.54
CA LYS A 141 16.98 -23.07 -6.29
C LYS A 141 16.09 -23.37 -7.48
N LYS A 142 14.86 -23.78 -7.20
CA LYS A 142 13.79 -23.88 -8.19
C LYS A 142 12.55 -23.14 -7.67
N ALA A 143 11.99 -22.31 -8.52
CA ALA A 143 10.71 -21.62 -8.38
C ALA A 143 9.89 -21.85 -9.66
N GLU A 144 8.66 -21.37 -9.68
CA GLU A 144 7.69 -21.55 -10.77
C GLU A 144 8.21 -20.94 -12.07
N ARG A 145 8.92 -19.80 -11.99
CA ARG A 145 9.33 -19.01 -13.15
C ARG A 145 10.82 -19.03 -13.42
N TYR A 146 11.63 -19.54 -12.50
CA TYR A 146 13.07 -19.63 -12.67
C TYR A 146 13.66 -20.81 -11.92
N LEU A 147 14.81 -21.27 -12.37
CA LEU A 147 15.71 -22.08 -11.56
C LEU A 147 17.11 -21.47 -11.63
N VAL A 148 17.87 -21.64 -10.56
CA VAL A 148 19.25 -21.16 -10.45
C VAL A 148 20.13 -22.34 -10.06
N GLY A 149 21.30 -22.43 -10.68
CA GLY A 149 22.27 -23.47 -10.38
C GLY A 149 23.67 -23.16 -10.86
N ARG A 150 24.58 -24.10 -10.59
CA ARG A 150 25.97 -24.13 -11.08
C ARG A 150 26.17 -25.39 -11.92
N ASP A 151 26.98 -25.29 -12.96
CA ASP A 151 27.31 -26.41 -13.86
C ASP A 151 26.05 -27.13 -14.39
N LEU A 152 25.01 -26.34 -14.71
CA LEU A 152 23.75 -26.88 -15.23
C LEU A 152 24.00 -27.58 -16.57
N PRO A 153 23.44 -28.78 -16.80
CA PRO A 153 23.56 -29.45 -18.09
C PRO A 153 23.01 -28.60 -19.25
N PRO A 154 23.51 -28.81 -20.49
CA PRO A 154 22.96 -28.14 -21.67
C PRO A 154 21.45 -28.33 -21.79
N THR A 155 20.74 -27.25 -22.10
CA THR A 155 19.29 -27.21 -22.25
C THR A 155 18.91 -26.30 -23.42
N ASP A 156 17.73 -26.52 -24.00
CA ASP A 156 17.12 -25.67 -25.02
C ASP A 156 16.28 -24.52 -24.41
N LEU A 157 16.23 -24.45 -23.08
CA LEU A 157 15.60 -23.38 -22.33
C LEU A 157 16.48 -22.12 -22.31
N PRO A 158 15.89 -20.92 -22.25
CA PRO A 158 16.61 -19.68 -22.03
C PRO A 158 17.44 -19.73 -20.74
N THR A 159 18.74 -19.42 -20.85
CA THR A 159 19.66 -19.30 -19.72
C THR A 159 20.40 -17.97 -19.77
N VAL A 160 20.67 -17.39 -18.60
CA VAL A 160 21.49 -16.19 -18.46
C VAL A 160 22.43 -16.33 -17.25
N PRO A 161 23.67 -15.82 -17.32
CA PRO A 161 24.50 -15.71 -16.14
C PRO A 161 23.86 -14.73 -15.15
N VAL A 162 23.87 -15.07 -13.86
CA VAL A 162 23.40 -14.15 -12.82
C VAL A 162 24.45 -13.06 -12.63
N SER A 163 24.05 -11.81 -12.86
CA SER A 163 24.95 -10.65 -12.73
C SER A 163 25.50 -10.53 -11.31
N GLY A 164 26.79 -10.22 -11.18
CA GLY A 164 27.47 -10.11 -9.88
C GLY A 164 27.80 -11.45 -9.21
N SER A 165 27.50 -12.59 -9.85
CA SER A 165 27.79 -13.91 -9.28
C SER A 165 29.01 -14.58 -9.88
N ASP A 166 29.63 -15.47 -9.10
CA ASP A 166 30.63 -16.41 -9.59
C ASP A 166 29.96 -17.76 -9.92
N GLY A 167 29.72 -17.96 -11.22
CA GLY A 167 29.27 -19.23 -11.79
C GLY A 167 27.78 -19.56 -11.66
N LEU A 168 26.92 -18.67 -11.13
CA LEU A 168 25.48 -18.93 -11.12
C LEU A 168 24.86 -18.67 -12.49
N VAL A 169 24.01 -19.61 -12.92
CA VAL A 169 23.21 -19.52 -14.13
C VAL A 169 21.74 -19.60 -13.75
N ALA A 170 20.96 -18.61 -14.18
CA ALA A 170 19.51 -18.65 -14.13
C ALA A 170 18.97 -19.26 -15.42
N CYS A 171 17.98 -20.13 -15.30
CA CYS A 171 17.29 -20.78 -16.40
C CYS A 171 15.79 -20.54 -16.26
N PHE A 172 15.11 -20.31 -17.38
CA PHE A 172 13.72 -19.87 -17.42
C PHE A 172 12.89 -20.77 -18.33
N PRO A 173 11.61 -20.99 -18.04
CA PRO A 173 10.68 -21.63 -18.97
C PRO A 173 10.40 -20.70 -20.16
N ARG A 174 9.98 -21.27 -21.29
CA ARG A 174 9.65 -20.49 -22.50
C ARG A 174 8.29 -19.79 -22.35
N GLY A 175 8.24 -18.52 -22.74
CA GLY A 175 7.02 -17.72 -22.77
C GLY A 175 6.33 -17.64 -21.39
N ILE A 176 5.06 -18.07 -21.35
CA ILE A 176 4.22 -18.07 -20.14
C ILE A 176 4.19 -19.44 -19.42
N GLY A 177 4.99 -20.42 -19.86
CA GLY A 177 5.09 -21.74 -19.21
C GLY A 177 5.86 -21.66 -17.88
N CYS A 178 5.74 -22.64 -16.99
CA CYS A 178 6.37 -22.65 -15.67
C CYS A 178 7.18 -23.92 -15.43
N PHE A 179 8.07 -23.94 -14.44
CA PHE A 179 8.67 -25.17 -13.95
C PHE A 179 7.72 -25.91 -13.03
N LEU A 180 7.78 -27.25 -13.04
CA LEU A 180 7.00 -28.06 -12.12
C LEU A 180 7.54 -27.93 -10.68
N THR A 181 6.80 -27.21 -9.84
CA THR A 181 6.96 -27.02 -8.39
C THR A 181 5.69 -27.44 -7.61
N PRO A 182 5.79 -27.70 -6.30
CA PRO A 182 4.60 -27.80 -5.46
C PRO A 182 3.92 -26.43 -5.32
N GLY A 183 2.59 -26.38 -5.40
CA GLY A 183 1.81 -25.15 -5.16
C GLY A 183 0.91 -24.74 -6.33
N PRO A 184 0.12 -23.67 -6.15
CA PRO A 184 -0.69 -23.08 -7.21
C PRO A 184 0.18 -22.35 -8.24
N TYR A 185 -0.34 -22.19 -9.46
CA TYR A 185 0.36 -21.50 -10.56
C TYR A 185 -0.44 -20.31 -11.11
N ASN A 186 -1.48 -19.88 -10.39
CA ASN A 186 -2.36 -18.80 -10.82
C ASN A 186 -1.67 -17.44 -10.73
N TYR A 187 -0.77 -17.26 -9.77
CA TYR A 187 0.10 -16.11 -9.63
C TYR A 187 1.55 -16.61 -9.66
N MET A 188 2.37 -16.08 -10.56
CA MET A 188 3.76 -16.49 -10.70
C MET A 188 4.63 -15.30 -11.09
N HIS A 189 5.82 -15.19 -10.50
CA HIS A 189 6.78 -14.12 -10.79
C HIS A 189 8.22 -14.64 -10.71
N GLY A 190 9.18 -13.77 -11.05
CA GLY A 190 10.62 -14.07 -11.04
C GLY A 190 11.18 -14.59 -12.37
N GLY A 191 10.36 -14.64 -13.42
CA GLY A 191 10.76 -15.01 -14.77
C GLY A 191 11.17 -13.83 -15.65
N ILE A 192 11.31 -14.11 -16.94
CA ILE A 192 11.73 -13.15 -17.98
C ILE A 192 10.62 -12.86 -19.00
N SER A 193 9.36 -13.11 -18.66
CA SER A 193 8.26 -12.73 -19.56
C SER A 193 8.14 -11.21 -19.64
N LEU A 194 7.46 -10.72 -20.68
CA LEU A 194 7.25 -9.29 -20.88
C LEU A 194 6.55 -8.64 -19.68
N GLN A 195 5.54 -9.34 -19.13
CA GLN A 195 4.76 -8.90 -17.97
C GLN A 195 5.58 -8.85 -16.69
N GLU A 196 6.63 -9.68 -16.58
CA GLU A 196 7.51 -9.71 -15.41
C GLU A 196 8.63 -8.66 -15.52
N LEU A 197 9.11 -8.36 -16.73
CA LEU A 197 10.24 -7.45 -16.96
C LEU A 197 9.85 -5.99 -17.24
N ILE A 198 8.72 -5.75 -17.91
CA ILE A 198 8.26 -4.40 -18.22
C ILE A 198 7.34 -3.93 -17.10
N THR A 199 7.92 -3.18 -16.17
CA THR A 199 7.18 -2.54 -15.08
C THR A 199 6.83 -1.10 -15.41
N ALA A 200 5.69 -0.64 -14.87
CA ALA A 200 5.28 0.75 -14.99
C ALA A 200 6.04 1.63 -13.99
N HIS A 201 6.46 2.80 -14.45
CA HIS A 201 6.90 3.91 -13.59
C HIS A 201 5.87 5.02 -13.68
N VAL A 202 5.14 5.25 -12.59
CA VAL A 202 4.13 6.31 -12.53
C VAL A 202 4.70 7.46 -11.72
N ALA A 203 4.91 8.60 -12.38
CA ALA A 203 5.33 9.84 -11.75
C ALA A 203 4.12 10.76 -11.57
N VAL A 204 3.78 11.07 -10.32
CA VAL A 204 2.71 11.97 -9.94
C VAL A 204 3.33 13.27 -9.45
N ARG A 205 3.01 14.39 -10.09
CA ARG A 205 3.54 15.71 -9.72
C ARG A 205 2.40 16.62 -9.29
N GLN A 206 2.60 17.30 -8.17
CA GLN A 206 1.67 18.31 -7.71
C GLN A 206 1.99 19.65 -8.37
N ALA A 207 1.10 20.11 -9.25
CA ALA A 207 1.26 21.40 -9.94
C ALA A 207 0.92 22.62 -9.05
N VAL A 208 0.32 22.40 -7.87
CA VAL A 208 -0.26 23.46 -7.04
C VAL A 208 0.32 23.41 -5.63
N THR A 209 0.94 24.51 -5.19
CA THR A 209 1.49 24.73 -3.84
C THR A 209 0.43 24.82 -2.73
N GLU A 210 -0.85 24.72 -3.09
CA GLU A 210 -1.96 24.89 -2.16
C GLU A 210 -2.20 23.66 -1.29
N ARG A 211 -2.41 23.88 0.01
CA ARG A 211 -2.63 22.85 1.03
C ARG A 211 -4.11 22.80 1.42
N PRO A 212 -4.72 21.63 1.61
CA PRO A 212 -6.10 21.55 2.11
C PRO A 212 -6.24 22.22 3.48
N VAL A 213 -7.29 23.02 3.71
CA VAL A 213 -7.60 23.63 5.02
C VAL A 213 -7.75 22.59 6.12
N GLY A 214 -7.24 22.82 7.33
CA GLY A 214 -7.51 21.94 8.47
C GLY A 214 -9.01 21.97 8.83
N VAL A 215 -9.54 20.91 9.45
CA VAL A 215 -10.97 20.82 9.80
C VAL A 215 -11.13 20.35 11.23
N SER A 216 -11.85 21.11 12.06
CA SER A 216 -12.34 20.66 13.36
C SER A 216 -13.85 20.45 13.34
N LEU A 217 -14.34 19.60 14.24
CA LEU A 217 -15.76 19.27 14.38
C LEU A 217 -16.34 19.88 15.66
N GLU A 218 -17.53 20.47 15.56
CA GLU A 218 -18.36 20.90 16.69
C GLU A 218 -19.80 20.40 16.52
N LEU A 219 -20.32 19.62 17.48
CA LEU A 219 -21.75 19.36 17.60
C LEU A 219 -22.48 20.59 18.15
N VAL A 220 -23.47 21.08 17.40
CA VAL A 220 -24.24 22.27 17.78
C VAL A 220 -25.07 22.04 19.05
N THR A 221 -25.48 20.79 19.31
CA THR A 221 -26.24 20.41 20.51
C THR A 221 -25.34 20.09 21.72
N GLY A 222 -24.01 20.14 21.57
CA GLY A 222 -23.07 19.70 22.60
C GLY A 222 -22.86 18.18 22.57
N HIS A 223 -22.70 17.55 23.73
CA HIS A 223 -22.42 16.10 23.84
C HIS A 223 -23.68 15.23 23.92
N GLU A 224 -24.88 15.82 23.90
CA GLU A 224 -26.14 15.10 24.02
C GLU A 224 -27.00 15.29 22.76
N ILE A 225 -27.55 14.20 22.25
CA ILE A 225 -28.38 14.19 21.04
C ILE A 225 -29.82 13.86 21.42
N HIS A 226 -30.66 14.88 21.49
CA HIS A 226 -32.07 14.78 21.88
C HIS A 226 -33.03 14.66 20.69
N ASN A 227 -32.52 14.80 19.46
CA ASN A 227 -33.31 14.71 18.22
C ASN A 227 -32.63 13.78 17.22
N ALA A 228 -33.43 12.99 16.48
CA ALA A 228 -32.90 12.09 15.45
C ALA A 228 -32.17 12.84 14.33
N ILE A 229 -32.57 14.08 14.05
CA ILE A 229 -31.86 15.00 13.15
C ILE A 229 -31.19 16.07 13.99
N PHE A 230 -29.87 16.19 13.85
CA PHE A 230 -29.06 17.17 14.58
C PHE A 230 -28.01 17.78 13.66
N LYS A 231 -27.38 18.86 14.11
CA LYS A 231 -26.45 19.65 13.29
C LYS A 231 -25.04 19.57 13.82
N VAL A 232 -24.09 19.48 12.90
CA VAL A 232 -22.66 19.60 13.15
C VAL A 232 -22.09 20.76 12.36
N ARG A 233 -21.04 21.38 12.90
CA ARG A 233 -20.25 22.42 12.26
C ARG A 233 -18.85 21.90 11.99
N LEU A 234 -18.44 22.04 10.74
CA LEU A 234 -17.07 21.82 10.30
C LEU A 234 -16.40 23.19 10.25
N ILE A 235 -15.44 23.40 11.15
CA ILE A 235 -14.78 24.70 11.32
C ILE A 235 -13.40 24.60 10.66
N PRO A 236 -13.10 25.44 9.65
CA PRO A 236 -11.79 25.43 9.01
C PRO A 236 -10.72 25.96 9.97
N GLN A 237 -9.55 25.34 9.93
CA GLN A 237 -8.40 25.61 10.80
C GLN A 237 -7.18 25.96 9.94
N GLY A 238 -6.41 26.96 10.38
CA GLY A 238 -5.13 27.31 9.75
C GLY A 238 -5.26 27.86 8.32
N VAL A 239 -6.35 28.58 8.01
CA VAL A 239 -6.60 29.16 6.67
C VAL A 239 -5.60 30.27 6.35
N ASP A 240 -4.91 30.15 5.22
CA ASP A 240 -3.98 31.13 4.67
C ASP A 240 -4.19 31.34 3.15
N LEU A 241 -3.32 32.13 2.51
CA LEU A 241 -3.39 32.40 1.06
C LEU A 241 -3.10 31.19 0.19
N TRP A 242 -2.47 30.15 0.73
CA TRP A 242 -2.13 28.91 0.05
C TRP A 242 -3.08 27.78 0.44
N SER A 243 -4.20 28.10 1.08
CA SER A 243 -5.18 27.11 1.50
C SER A 243 -6.21 26.85 0.41
N ARG A 244 -6.48 25.57 0.13
CA ARG A 244 -7.56 25.12 -0.76
C ARG A 244 -8.65 24.38 0.00
N ALA A 245 -9.83 24.31 -0.60
CA ALA A 245 -10.94 23.53 -0.09
C ALA A 245 -10.56 22.05 0.13
N ARG A 246 -11.05 21.48 1.23
CA ARG A 246 -10.89 20.08 1.63
C ARG A 246 -12.22 19.35 1.50
N GLN A 247 -12.23 18.23 0.78
CA GLN A 247 -13.38 17.33 0.73
C GLN A 247 -13.34 16.41 1.94
N VAL A 248 -14.45 16.29 2.65
CA VAL A 248 -14.55 15.46 3.86
C VAL A 248 -15.78 14.56 3.81
N THR A 249 -15.66 13.38 4.41
CA THR A 249 -16.79 12.50 4.71
C THR A 249 -17.03 12.47 6.22
N ILE A 250 -18.29 12.34 6.61
CA ILE A 250 -18.73 12.29 8.00
C ILE A 250 -19.44 10.96 8.21
N ASP A 251 -19.13 10.27 9.29
CA ASP A 251 -19.91 9.12 9.76
C ASP A 251 -20.11 9.13 11.28
N ILE A 252 -21.00 8.26 11.73
CA ILE A 252 -21.29 8.01 13.14
C ILE A 252 -20.91 6.57 13.44
N ALA A 253 -20.17 6.35 14.51
CA ALA A 253 -19.80 5.03 14.98
C ALA A 253 -20.09 4.83 16.46
N ARG A 254 -20.33 3.57 16.86
CA ARG A 254 -20.42 3.18 18.26
C ARG A 254 -19.08 3.42 18.94
N GLN A 255 -19.11 4.02 20.13
CA GLN A 255 -17.87 4.31 20.86
C GLN A 255 -17.18 3.04 21.38
N GLU A 256 -17.93 1.97 21.64
CA GLU A 256 -17.40 0.73 22.22
C GLU A 256 -16.53 -0.07 21.24
N ASN A 257 -16.99 -0.26 20.00
CA ASN A 257 -16.34 -1.12 19.00
C ASN A 257 -15.89 -0.37 17.73
N GLY A 258 -16.22 0.93 17.59
CA GLY A 258 -15.88 1.74 16.42
C GLY A 258 -16.70 1.40 15.16
N GLU A 259 -17.70 0.53 15.28
CA GLU A 259 -18.58 0.11 14.19
C GLU A 259 -19.44 1.27 13.71
N ARG A 260 -19.46 1.49 12.39
CA ARG A 260 -20.24 2.55 11.76
C ARG A 260 -21.73 2.18 11.80
N VAL A 261 -22.54 3.11 12.30
CA VAL A 261 -24.00 2.97 12.47
C VAL A 261 -24.79 3.97 11.62
N SER A 262 -24.13 4.59 10.64
CA SER A 262 -24.75 5.55 9.73
C SER A 262 -24.28 5.36 8.28
N GLY A 263 -25.02 5.98 7.35
CA GLY A 263 -24.49 6.35 6.04
C GLY A 263 -23.32 7.35 6.12
N LEU A 264 -22.79 7.70 4.96
CA LEU A 264 -21.73 8.70 4.80
C LEU A 264 -22.33 10.02 4.29
N TRP A 265 -21.97 11.12 4.94
CA TRP A 265 -22.27 12.46 4.45
C TRP A 265 -21.03 13.12 3.87
N GLU A 266 -21.16 13.74 2.70
CA GLU A 266 -20.07 14.47 2.05
C GLU A 266 -20.20 15.98 2.27
N ALA A 267 -19.07 16.65 2.51
CA ALA A 267 -18.99 18.10 2.60
C ALA A 267 -17.69 18.62 1.97
N VAL A 268 -17.69 19.89 1.58
CA VAL A 268 -16.50 20.61 1.14
C VAL A 268 -16.28 21.76 2.11
N VAL A 269 -15.16 21.73 2.84
CA VAL A 269 -14.77 22.79 3.78
C VAL A 269 -13.74 23.67 3.09
N ASP A 270 -14.03 24.97 2.99
CA ASP A 270 -13.09 25.96 2.46
C ASP A 270 -12.75 26.98 3.55
N ARG A 271 -13.15 28.24 3.42
CA ARG A 271 -12.82 29.30 4.38
C ARG A 271 -13.91 29.55 5.43
N ASP A 272 -15.14 29.17 5.11
CA ASP A 272 -16.29 29.38 5.96
C ASP A 272 -16.66 28.10 6.73
N VAL A 273 -17.31 28.29 7.89
CA VAL A 273 -17.87 27.19 8.66
C VAL A 273 -18.97 26.52 7.86
N VAL A 274 -18.90 25.20 7.73
CA VAL A 274 -19.90 24.40 7.03
C VAL A 274 -20.81 23.73 8.05
N GLU A 275 -22.10 24.02 7.99
CA GLU A 275 -23.11 23.34 8.82
C GLU A 275 -23.70 22.16 8.04
N LYS A 276 -23.75 20.99 8.66
CA LYS A 276 -24.35 19.77 8.09
C LYS A 276 -25.36 19.18 9.07
N SER A 277 -26.53 18.82 8.54
CA SER A 277 -27.52 18.05 9.27
C SER A 277 -27.22 16.57 9.10
N LEU A 278 -27.07 15.86 10.22
CA LEU A 278 -26.92 14.42 10.29
C LEU A 278 -28.23 13.80 10.80
N GLN A 279 -28.49 12.56 10.42
CA GLN A 279 -29.68 11.83 10.83
C GLN A 279 -29.28 10.47 11.40
N LEU A 280 -29.83 10.14 12.56
CA LEU A 280 -29.82 8.78 13.10
C LEU A 280 -30.93 7.97 12.41
N GLU A 281 -30.54 6.85 11.82
CA GLU A 281 -31.47 5.96 11.11
C GLU A 281 -32.13 4.98 12.11
N PRO A 282 -33.42 4.64 11.95
CA PRO A 282 -34.12 3.70 12.84
C PRO A 282 -33.48 2.31 12.92
N ASP A 283 -32.83 1.87 11.85
CA ASP A 283 -32.14 0.58 11.73
C ASP A 283 -30.70 0.61 12.25
N SER A 284 -30.24 1.73 12.84
CA SER A 284 -28.91 1.85 13.46
C SER A 284 -28.73 0.99 14.73
N GLU A 285 -29.81 0.36 15.22
CA GLU A 285 -29.86 -0.42 16.47
C GLU A 285 -29.37 0.37 17.70
N LEU A 286 -29.45 1.71 17.66
CA LEU A 286 -29.05 2.58 18.77
C LEU A 286 -30.19 2.71 19.79
N ALA A 287 -29.84 2.57 21.07
CA ALA A 287 -30.74 2.80 22.19
C ALA A 287 -30.48 4.14 22.90
N VAL A 288 -31.48 4.62 23.64
CA VAL A 288 -31.30 5.76 24.55
C VAL A 288 -30.24 5.42 25.59
N GLY A 289 -29.21 6.27 25.68
CA GLY A 289 -28.04 6.09 26.52
C GLY A 289 -26.80 5.57 25.77
N ASP A 290 -26.93 5.15 24.52
CA ASP A 290 -25.78 4.66 23.75
C ASP A 290 -24.75 5.77 23.51
N ALA A 291 -23.49 5.40 23.67
CA ALA A 291 -22.35 6.27 23.42
C ALA A 291 -21.87 6.10 21.97
N ILE A 292 -21.85 7.20 21.23
CA ILE A 292 -21.44 7.25 19.83
C ILE A 292 -20.31 8.27 19.63
N THR A 293 -19.65 8.20 18.49
CA THR A 293 -18.63 9.15 18.06
C THR A 293 -18.94 9.60 16.65
N ILE A 294 -19.07 10.91 16.45
CA ILE A 294 -19.12 11.52 15.12
C ILE A 294 -17.68 11.70 14.66
N ARG A 295 -17.36 11.24 13.46
CA ARG A 295 -16.00 11.29 12.89
C ARG A 295 -16.03 12.03 11.56
N VAL A 296 -15.03 12.88 11.35
CA VAL A 296 -14.79 13.58 10.09
C VAL A 296 -13.51 13.05 9.49
N TRP A 297 -13.62 12.52 8.28
CA TRP A 297 -12.54 11.94 7.52
C TRP A 297 -12.22 12.83 6.33
N ASP A 298 -10.95 12.93 5.96
CA ASP A 298 -10.57 13.48 4.66
C ASP A 298 -11.04 12.51 3.57
N ALA A 299 -11.89 12.98 2.66
CA ALA A 299 -12.47 12.14 1.62
C ALA A 299 -11.43 11.63 0.61
N VAL A 300 -10.26 12.27 0.56
CA VAL A 300 -9.19 12.00 -0.40
C VAL A 300 -8.10 11.14 0.24
N THR A 301 -7.68 11.45 1.46
CA THR A 301 -6.59 10.74 2.15
C THR A 301 -7.07 9.65 3.11
N GLY A 302 -8.36 9.64 3.44
CA GLY A 302 -8.98 8.77 4.46
C GLY A 302 -8.43 9.00 5.88
N GLU A 303 -7.76 10.11 6.13
CA GLU A 303 -7.27 10.48 7.46
C GLU A 303 -8.43 10.93 8.35
N LEU A 304 -8.46 10.48 9.60
CA LEU A 304 -9.38 11.02 10.60
C LEU A 304 -8.94 12.44 10.99
N LEU A 305 -9.72 13.44 10.58
CA LEU A 305 -9.40 14.85 10.81
C LEU A 305 -9.87 15.34 12.17
N ALA A 306 -11.07 14.94 12.57
CA ALA A 306 -11.68 15.32 13.83
C ALA A 306 -12.69 14.27 14.27
N GLN A 307 -12.88 14.16 15.58
CA GLN A 307 -13.93 13.33 16.15
C GLN A 307 -14.51 13.97 17.41
N GLN A 308 -15.79 13.72 17.68
CA GLN A 308 -16.45 14.20 18.87
C GLN A 308 -17.37 13.11 19.44
N PRO A 309 -17.19 12.71 20.71
CA PRO A 309 -18.09 11.77 21.38
C PRO A 309 -19.41 12.46 21.75
N ALA A 310 -20.49 11.69 21.69
CA ALA A 310 -21.84 12.11 22.05
C ALA A 310 -22.67 10.94 22.60
N THR A 311 -23.72 11.25 23.35
CA THR A 311 -24.68 10.27 23.88
C THR A 311 -26.05 10.48 23.27
N VAL A 312 -26.69 9.38 22.86
CA VAL A 312 -28.02 9.38 22.26
C VAL A 312 -29.09 9.47 23.35
N TYR A 313 -29.96 10.46 23.29
CA TYR A 313 -31.09 10.67 24.21
C TYR A 313 -32.45 10.64 23.51
N VAL A 314 -32.49 10.18 22.26
CA VAL A 314 -33.70 10.07 21.44
C VAL A 314 -34.03 8.61 21.15
N ALA A 315 -35.30 8.24 21.26
CA ALA A 315 -35.79 6.95 20.80
C ALA A 315 -35.99 7.00 19.27
N LEU A 316 -35.56 5.95 18.57
CA LEU A 316 -35.58 5.86 17.10
C LEU A 316 -36.70 4.95 16.59
N ASP A 317 -37.82 4.85 17.33
CA ASP A 317 -38.94 3.95 17.11
C ASP A 317 -40.01 4.49 16.13
N TRP A 318 -39.60 5.31 15.16
CA TRP A 318 -40.49 6.01 14.22
C TRP A 318 -40.56 5.39 12.82
#